data_AF-A0A3L7P8C8-F1
#
_entry.id   AF-A0A3L7P8C8-F1
#
_cell.length_a   1.000
_cell.length_b   1.000
_cell.length_c   1.000
_cell.angle_alpha   90.00
_cell.angle_beta   90.00
_cell.angle_gamma   90.00
#
_symmetry.space_group_name_H-M   'P 1'
#
loop_
_entity.id
_entity.type
_entity.pdbx_description
1 polymer ?
#
loop_
_entity_poly.entity_id
_entity_poly.type
_entity_poly.pdbx_seq_one_letter_code
_entity_poly.pdbx_strand_id
1 'polypeptide(L)'
;MPGASDCLATFRRSHLVIALLVHPCLWLALGQAEPRPPHPFAPSLPALTDEQENHLDGVIDRFMQFDTGRLPGAAGSRALDDFLKLDAEAMPALLRGLRKAADLEHSCPVLVIAKRIRTLLMRSTDRQLLDFARDEIAAIDSRRYRGLLTELRVQVSARQAGLDRNGVPDRAAEKANSGPLARLTVDELNRRVRQVRDEKVLTTLGRELARREEPVAALGLGLLASSVYPEVRQAGSKALTEWLAGRKGPELRTLLGHEIAPVRQGAAVRLLASRDSQALDALVLLKDAVASVRRGVHAELVRQAGKDLADPGDQATSQEEALARWLDWWSAQPEK
;
A
#
# COMPACT_ATOMS: atom_id res chain seq x y z
N MET A 1 74.98 9.89 -38.79
CA MET A 1 75.25 9.29 -40.12
C MET A 1 76.59 8.56 -40.04
N PRO A 2 76.82 7.43 -40.72
CA PRO A 2 75.96 6.35 -41.25
C PRO A 2 76.10 5.11 -40.31
N GLY A 3 75.67 3.87 -40.53
CA GLY A 3 75.00 3.09 -41.59
C GLY A 3 74.94 1.65 -41.03
N ALA A 4 73.77 1.00 -41.06
CA ALA A 4 73.41 -0.03 -42.04
C ALA A 4 73.81 -1.47 -41.64
N SER A 5 72.80 -2.34 -41.76
CA SER A 5 72.87 -3.75 -42.22
C SER A 5 72.64 -4.85 -41.17
N ASP A 6 71.38 -5.28 -41.13
CA ASP A 6 70.93 -6.63 -41.49
C ASP A 6 71.70 -7.84 -40.95
N CYS A 7 71.05 -8.56 -40.04
CA CYS A 7 71.22 -10.00 -39.92
C CYS A 7 69.85 -10.68 -39.72
N LEU A 8 69.37 -11.27 -40.80
CA LEU A 8 68.19 -12.12 -40.89
C LEU A 8 68.48 -13.45 -40.17
N ALA A 9 67.75 -13.72 -39.07
CA ALA A 9 67.65 -15.05 -38.49
C ALA A 9 66.24 -15.62 -38.76
N THR A 10 66.18 -16.52 -39.72
CA THR A 10 65.07 -17.38 -40.09
C THR A 10 64.72 -18.34 -38.94
N PHE A 11 63.63 -18.08 -38.22
CA PHE A 11 63.06 -19.04 -37.27
C PHE A 11 61.81 -19.69 -37.86
N ARG A 12 61.96 -20.94 -38.31
CA ARG A 12 60.87 -21.85 -38.69
C ARG A 12 59.89 -21.97 -37.51
N ARG A 13 58.67 -21.46 -37.68
CA ARG A 13 57.54 -21.82 -36.80
C ARG A 13 56.81 -23.02 -37.39
N SER A 14 57.04 -24.18 -36.79
CA SER A 14 56.24 -25.38 -36.98
C SER A 14 54.78 -25.09 -36.59
N HIS A 15 53.86 -25.35 -37.51
CA HIS A 15 52.43 -25.35 -37.25
C HIS A 15 52.09 -26.54 -36.34
N LEU A 16 51.97 -26.30 -35.04
CA LEU A 16 51.25 -27.19 -34.13
C LEU A 16 49.86 -26.60 -33.93
N VAL A 17 48.92 -27.00 -34.80
CA VAL A 17 47.49 -26.73 -34.64
C VAL A 17 47.00 -27.64 -33.52
N ILE A 18 47.11 -27.18 -32.27
CA ILE A 18 46.39 -27.77 -31.14
C ILE A 18 44.96 -27.25 -31.22
N ALA A 19 44.05 -28.13 -31.65
CA ALA A 19 42.62 -27.92 -31.55
C ALA A 19 42.20 -27.90 -30.06
N LEU A 20 42.22 -26.71 -29.47
CA LEU A 20 41.56 -26.43 -28.18
C LEU A 20 40.04 -26.34 -28.43
N LEU A 21 39.39 -27.51 -28.40
CA LEU A 21 37.95 -27.63 -28.19
C LEU A 21 37.63 -27.26 -26.73
N VAL A 22 37.73 -25.97 -26.41
CA VAL A 22 37.19 -25.42 -25.16
C VAL A 22 35.67 -25.35 -25.34
N HIS A 23 34.99 -26.17 -24.54
CA HIS A 23 33.53 -26.23 -24.43
C HIS A 23 32.91 -24.83 -24.26
N PRO A 24 32.02 -24.37 -25.16
CA PRO A 24 31.24 -23.16 -24.94
C PRO A 24 29.96 -23.41 -24.12
N CYS A 25 29.78 -24.60 -23.52
CA CYS A 25 28.53 -24.96 -22.84
C CYS A 25 28.50 -24.67 -21.33
N LEU A 26 29.53 -24.05 -20.75
CA LEU A 26 29.58 -23.74 -19.31
C LEU A 26 29.30 -22.26 -18.98
N TRP A 27 28.42 -21.60 -19.74
CA TRP A 27 27.97 -20.22 -19.49
C TRP A 27 26.44 -20.09 -19.31
N LEU A 28 25.73 -21.20 -19.10
CA LEU A 28 24.26 -21.26 -18.97
C LEU A 28 23.81 -21.83 -17.62
N ALA A 29 24.53 -21.51 -16.54
CA ALA A 29 24.15 -21.89 -15.18
C ALA A 29 24.30 -20.75 -14.16
N LEU A 30 24.22 -19.48 -14.59
CA LEU A 30 23.87 -18.39 -13.69
C LEU A 30 22.34 -18.40 -13.58
N GLY A 31 21.85 -18.98 -12.48
CA GLY A 31 20.44 -19.10 -12.17
C GLY A 31 19.72 -17.77 -12.41
N GLN A 32 18.73 -17.80 -13.31
CA GLN A 32 17.75 -16.74 -13.38
C GLN A 32 16.93 -16.82 -12.10
N ALA A 33 17.32 -16.02 -11.11
CA ALA A 33 16.48 -15.78 -9.94
C ALA A 33 15.12 -15.33 -10.46
N GLU A 34 14.07 -16.09 -10.15
CA GLU A 34 12.71 -15.74 -10.61
C GLU A 34 12.38 -14.30 -10.21
N PRO A 35 11.65 -13.55 -11.06
CA PRO A 35 11.27 -12.18 -10.75
C PRO A 35 10.51 -12.15 -9.42
N ARG A 36 11.10 -11.51 -8.42
CA ARG A 36 10.53 -11.39 -7.07
C ARG A 36 9.15 -10.72 -7.13
N PRO A 37 8.20 -11.12 -6.28
CA PRO A 37 6.90 -10.47 -6.22
C PRO A 37 7.07 -8.98 -5.85
N PRO A 38 6.21 -8.07 -6.31
CA PRO A 38 6.32 -6.65 -6.01
C PRO A 38 6.02 -6.36 -4.53
N HIS A 39 6.62 -5.30 -3.99
CA HIS A 39 6.43 -4.85 -2.61
C HIS A 39 4.99 -4.34 -2.40
N PRO A 40 4.32 -4.70 -1.28
CA PRO A 40 2.88 -4.46 -1.08
C PRO A 40 2.47 -2.98 -1.03
N PHE A 41 3.40 -2.08 -0.66
CA PHE A 41 3.17 -0.63 -0.53
C PHE A 41 3.91 0.21 -1.58
N ALA A 42 4.79 -0.41 -2.37
CA ALA A 42 5.62 0.27 -3.37
C ALA A 42 5.90 -0.67 -4.55
N PRO A 43 4.93 -0.91 -5.44
CA PRO A 43 5.00 -2.01 -6.42
C PRO A 43 6.14 -1.92 -7.44
N SER A 44 6.83 -0.77 -7.56
CA SER A 44 8.05 -0.70 -8.36
C SER A 44 9.23 -1.45 -7.73
N LEU A 45 9.20 -1.67 -6.41
CA LEU A 45 10.24 -2.36 -5.67
C LEU A 45 9.91 -3.86 -5.59
N PRO A 46 10.91 -4.76 -5.67
CA PRO A 46 10.70 -6.15 -5.31
C PRO A 46 10.46 -6.28 -3.80
N ALA A 47 9.62 -7.24 -3.43
CA ALA A 47 9.50 -7.67 -2.05
C ALA A 47 10.84 -8.29 -1.61
N LEU A 48 11.32 -7.83 -0.46
CA LEU A 48 12.54 -8.34 0.17
C LEU A 48 12.17 -9.50 1.10
N THR A 49 13.09 -10.46 1.26
CA THR A 49 12.99 -11.43 2.35
C THR A 49 13.42 -10.79 3.66
N ASP A 50 13.05 -11.39 4.79
CA ASP A 50 13.44 -10.90 6.11
C ASP A 50 14.97 -10.79 6.25
N GLU A 51 15.73 -11.72 5.67
CA GLU A 51 17.21 -11.68 5.67
C GLU A 51 17.75 -10.49 4.87
N GLN A 52 17.11 -10.17 3.74
CA GLN A 52 17.50 -9.02 2.92
C GLN A 52 17.18 -7.71 3.62
N GLU A 53 16.00 -7.61 4.24
CA GLU A 53 15.64 -6.46 5.06
C GLU A 53 16.62 -6.26 6.22
N ASN A 54 16.91 -7.33 6.96
CA ASN A 54 17.87 -7.31 8.07
C ASN A 54 19.28 -6.94 7.60
N HIS A 55 19.68 -7.37 6.41
CA HIS A 55 20.97 -6.97 5.83
C HIS A 55 21.03 -5.46 5.58
N LEU A 56 19.98 -4.88 4.99
CA LEU A 56 19.90 -3.45 4.71
C LEU A 56 19.84 -2.61 5.99
N ASP A 57 19.05 -3.04 6.98
CA ASP A 57 19.02 -2.42 8.30
C ASP A 57 20.42 -2.47 8.95
N GLY A 58 21.13 -3.59 8.82
CA GLY A 58 22.51 -3.74 9.28
C GLY A 58 23.50 -2.79 8.61
N VAL A 59 23.34 -2.48 7.32
CA VAL A 59 24.18 -1.48 6.62
C VAL A 59 23.94 -0.08 7.22
N ILE A 60 22.68 0.29 7.43
CA ILE A 60 22.29 1.60 7.97
C ILE A 60 22.77 1.74 9.42
N ASP A 61 22.63 0.69 10.22
CA ASP A 61 23.10 0.67 11.61
C ASP A 61 24.62 0.85 11.72
N ARG A 62 25.40 0.18 10.86
CA ARG A 62 26.86 0.38 10.81
C ARG A 62 27.23 1.80 10.39
N PHE A 63 26.50 2.38 9.44
CA PHE A 63 26.68 3.79 9.09
C PHE A 63 26.39 4.71 10.28
N MET A 64 25.29 4.51 11.02
CA MET A 64 25.00 5.32 12.21
C MET A 64 26.09 5.18 13.28
N GLN A 65 26.63 3.97 13.47
CA GLN A 65 27.77 3.77 14.39
C GLN A 65 29.02 4.52 13.91
N PHE A 66 29.31 4.52 12.62
CA PHE A 66 30.43 5.29 12.07
C PHE A 66 30.24 6.79 12.26
N ASP A 67 29.06 7.32 11.91
CA ASP A 67 28.76 8.76 11.99
C ASP A 67 28.72 9.28 13.43
N THR A 68 28.37 8.42 14.40
CA THR A 68 28.48 8.71 15.83
C THR A 68 29.87 8.45 16.44
N GLY A 69 30.86 8.07 15.63
CA GLY A 69 32.24 7.82 16.05
C GLY A 69 32.47 6.48 16.78
N ARG A 70 31.46 5.61 16.86
CA ARG A 70 31.54 4.29 17.50
C ARG A 70 32.21 3.23 16.63
N LEU A 71 32.32 3.46 15.32
CA LEU A 71 32.96 2.55 14.38
C LEU A 71 34.08 3.27 13.60
N PRO A 72 35.27 3.49 14.19
CA PRO A 72 36.33 4.27 13.56
C PRO A 72 37.12 3.50 12.48
N GLY A 73 37.96 4.23 11.75
CA GLY A 73 38.96 3.67 10.84
C GLY A 73 38.39 3.05 9.56
N ALA A 74 39.09 2.04 9.03
CA ALA A 74 38.74 1.41 7.76
C ALA A 74 37.35 0.74 7.78
N ALA A 75 36.92 0.22 8.93
CA ALA A 75 35.58 -0.36 9.09
C ALA A 75 34.49 0.70 8.96
N GLY A 76 34.68 1.87 9.55
CA GLY A 76 33.78 3.01 9.43
C GLY A 76 33.67 3.56 8.02
N SER A 77 34.81 3.73 7.35
CA SER A 77 34.85 4.14 5.94
C SER A 77 34.06 3.20 5.04
N ARG A 78 34.22 1.87 5.23
CA ARG A 78 33.44 0.87 4.50
C ARG A 78 31.95 0.96 4.79
N ALA A 79 31.55 1.21 6.04
CA ALA A 79 30.14 1.37 6.39
C ALA A 79 29.50 2.58 5.69
N LEU A 80 30.23 3.70 5.56
CA LEU A 80 29.77 4.84 4.78
C LEU A 80 29.66 4.48 3.28
N ASP A 81 30.67 3.83 2.72
CA ASP A 81 30.68 3.43 1.31
C ASP A 81 29.50 2.49 0.99
N ASP A 82 29.23 1.54 1.87
CA ASP A 82 28.11 0.60 1.73
C ASP A 82 26.76 1.33 1.84
N PHE A 83 26.62 2.26 2.79
CA PHE A 83 25.42 3.09 2.92
C PHE A 83 25.17 3.94 1.66
N LEU A 84 26.22 4.53 1.08
CA LEU A 84 26.11 5.34 -0.14
C LEU A 84 25.73 4.51 -1.38
N LYS A 85 25.92 3.19 -1.36
CA LYS A 85 25.50 2.26 -2.42
C LYS A 85 24.03 1.85 -2.31
N LEU A 86 23.36 2.07 -1.17
CA LEU A 86 21.95 1.70 -0.97
C LEU A 86 21.04 2.34 -2.02
N ASP A 87 20.31 1.54 -2.78
CA ASP A 87 19.45 1.99 -3.86
C ASP A 87 17.98 2.15 -3.42
N ALA A 88 17.05 2.21 -4.37
CA ALA A 88 15.63 2.40 -4.09
C ALA A 88 15.00 1.21 -3.35
N GLU A 89 15.54 -0.01 -3.47
CA GLU A 89 15.04 -1.19 -2.72
C GLU A 89 15.24 -0.99 -1.21
N ALA A 90 16.23 -0.19 -0.81
CA ALA A 90 16.50 0.13 0.59
C ALA A 90 15.57 1.19 1.19
N MET A 91 14.59 1.72 0.46
CA MET A 91 13.72 2.80 0.97
C MET A 91 13.02 2.46 2.30
N PRO A 92 12.42 1.27 2.50
CA PRO A 92 11.80 0.93 3.78
C PRO A 92 12.82 0.93 4.93
N ALA A 93 13.99 0.32 4.72
CA ALA A 93 15.07 0.29 5.70
C ALA A 93 15.60 1.70 6.02
N LEU A 94 15.74 2.56 5.00
CA LEU A 94 16.15 3.96 5.18
C LEU A 94 15.15 4.77 6.01
N LEU A 95 13.85 4.56 5.82
CA LEU A 95 12.81 5.22 6.61
C LEU A 95 12.82 4.74 8.07
N ARG A 96 13.00 3.44 8.32
CA ARG A 96 13.23 2.89 9.67
C ARG A 96 14.48 3.48 10.31
N GLY A 97 15.57 3.55 9.56
CA GLY A 97 16.83 4.16 9.98
C GLY A 97 16.69 5.64 10.31
N LEU A 98 15.92 6.40 9.52
CA LEU A 98 15.63 7.81 9.80
C LEU A 98 14.86 7.98 11.11
N ARG A 99 13.83 7.17 11.33
CA ARG A 99 13.07 7.15 12.59
C ARG A 99 13.99 6.86 13.76
N LYS A 100 14.77 5.77 13.68
CA LYS A 100 15.74 5.36 14.71
C LYS A 100 16.77 6.45 15.00
N ALA A 101 17.33 7.09 13.97
CA ALA A 101 18.28 8.19 14.13
C ALA A 101 17.63 9.42 14.79
N ALA A 102 16.37 9.71 14.45
CA ALA A 102 15.62 10.82 15.03
C ALA A 102 15.30 10.58 16.52
N ASP A 103 14.96 9.34 16.89
CA ASP A 103 14.69 8.92 18.27
C ASP A 103 15.96 8.98 19.14
N LEU A 104 17.13 8.72 18.57
CA LEU A 104 18.43 8.84 19.24
C LEU A 104 18.94 10.28 19.34
N GLU A 105 18.22 11.25 18.75
CA GLU A 105 18.59 12.68 18.68
C GLU A 105 20.00 12.96 18.11
N HIS A 106 20.52 12.06 17.29
CA HIS A 106 21.79 12.25 16.61
C HIS A 106 21.59 13.13 15.37
N SER A 107 22.10 14.37 15.40
CA SER A 107 21.89 15.34 14.31
C SER A 107 22.50 14.91 12.99
N CYS A 108 23.70 14.32 12.99
CA CYS A 108 24.43 14.01 11.77
C CYS A 108 23.82 12.82 10.99
N PRO A 109 23.47 11.67 11.60
CA PRO A 109 22.90 10.55 10.85
C PRO A 109 21.52 10.89 10.27
N VAL A 110 20.71 11.65 11.01
CA VAL A 110 19.39 12.11 10.54
C VAL A 110 19.51 12.89 9.22
N LEU A 111 20.45 13.84 9.16
CA LEU A 111 20.65 14.67 7.97
C LEU A 111 21.15 13.85 6.77
N VAL A 112 22.08 12.93 6.99
CA VAL A 112 22.65 12.10 5.92
C VAL A 112 21.62 11.10 5.39
N ILE A 113 20.84 10.46 6.26
CA ILE A 113 19.77 9.53 5.88
C ILE A 113 18.65 10.28 5.14
N ALA A 114 18.19 11.41 5.67
CA ALA A 114 17.18 12.25 5.01
C ALA A 114 17.65 12.71 3.61
N LYS A 115 18.92 13.09 3.47
CA LYS A 115 19.51 13.44 2.17
C LYS A 115 19.51 12.25 1.21
N ARG A 116 19.83 11.03 1.66
CA ARG A 116 19.79 9.83 0.81
C ARG A 116 18.38 9.51 0.36
N ILE A 117 17.41 9.52 1.28
CA ILE A 117 15.98 9.33 0.99
C ILE A 117 15.53 10.34 -0.08
N ARG A 118 15.83 11.62 0.12
CA ARG A 118 15.50 12.67 -0.85
C ARG A 118 16.07 12.37 -2.23
N THR A 119 17.36 12.03 -2.32
CA THR A 119 18.02 11.73 -3.61
C THR A 119 17.32 10.58 -4.35
N LEU A 120 16.90 9.54 -3.65
CA LEU A 120 16.21 8.40 -4.25
C LEU A 120 14.77 8.77 -4.67
N LEU A 121 14.01 9.43 -3.80
CA LEU A 121 12.61 9.80 -4.08
C LEU A 121 12.49 10.83 -5.21
N MET A 122 13.40 11.80 -5.32
CA MET A 122 13.36 12.80 -6.40
C MET A 122 13.60 12.20 -7.79
N ARG A 123 14.23 11.02 -7.85
CA ARG A 123 14.44 10.27 -9.10
C ARG A 123 13.31 9.27 -9.38
N SER A 124 12.46 9.00 -8.39
CA SER A 124 11.34 8.06 -8.54
C SER A 124 10.24 8.62 -9.45
N THR A 125 9.58 7.71 -10.15
CA THR A 125 8.30 7.94 -10.85
C THR A 125 7.18 7.08 -10.27
N ASP A 126 7.46 6.26 -9.25
CA ASP A 126 6.47 5.41 -8.57
C ASP A 126 5.70 6.27 -7.56
N ARG A 127 4.40 6.47 -7.82
CA ARG A 127 3.54 7.28 -6.96
C ARG A 127 3.25 6.60 -5.63
N GLN A 128 3.11 5.28 -5.61
CA GLN A 128 2.85 4.54 -4.38
C GLN A 128 4.07 4.56 -3.46
N LEU A 129 5.29 4.48 -4.03
CA LEU A 129 6.51 4.68 -3.25
C LEU A 129 6.60 6.10 -2.65
N LEU A 130 6.19 7.12 -3.42
CA LEU A 130 6.16 8.50 -2.93
C LEU A 130 5.12 8.69 -1.81
N ASP A 131 3.91 8.12 -1.95
CA ASP A 131 2.88 8.14 -0.92
C ASP A 131 3.33 7.40 0.35
N PHE A 132 3.85 6.17 0.20
CA PHE A 132 4.40 5.38 1.30
C PHE A 132 5.48 6.15 2.06
N ALA A 133 6.45 6.74 1.36
CA ALA A 133 7.50 7.50 2.00
C ALA A 133 6.96 8.76 2.71
N ARG A 134 6.01 9.47 2.11
CA ARG A 134 5.39 10.65 2.73
C ARG A 134 4.69 10.29 4.04
N ASP A 135 3.96 9.19 4.06
CA ASP A 135 3.18 8.74 5.21
C ASP A 135 4.10 8.23 6.32
N GLU A 136 5.15 7.47 5.98
CA GLU A 136 6.17 7.03 6.93
C GLU A 136 6.93 8.21 7.56
N ILE A 137 7.32 9.22 6.77
CA ILE A 137 7.96 10.43 7.29
C ILE A 137 6.99 11.21 8.20
N ALA A 138 5.71 11.27 7.85
CA ALA A 138 4.69 11.92 8.66
C ALA A 138 4.50 11.26 10.03
N ALA A 139 4.72 9.95 10.11
CA ALA A 139 4.61 9.17 11.33
C ALA A 139 5.83 9.27 12.26
N ILE A 140 6.92 9.93 11.85
CA ILE A 140 8.09 10.16 12.71
C ILE A 140 7.78 11.33 13.66
N ASP A 141 7.53 11.02 14.93
CA ASP A 141 7.27 12.02 15.97
C ASP A 141 8.60 12.55 16.55
N SER A 142 9.19 13.55 15.89
CA SER A 142 10.37 14.25 16.41
C SER A 142 10.15 15.75 16.49
N ARG A 143 10.24 16.30 17.70
CA ARG A 143 10.19 17.77 17.93
C ARG A 143 11.42 18.46 17.36
N ARG A 144 12.59 17.85 17.51
CA ARG A 144 13.89 18.40 17.12
C ARG A 144 14.05 18.52 15.60
N TYR A 145 13.62 17.50 14.86
CA TYR A 145 13.78 17.44 13.40
C TYR A 145 12.52 17.80 12.62
N ARG A 146 11.49 18.35 13.28
CA ARG A 146 10.20 18.69 12.66
C ARG A 146 10.35 19.49 11.37
N GLY A 147 11.20 20.52 11.37
CA GLY A 147 11.43 21.36 10.19
C GLY A 147 11.96 20.56 8.99
N LEU A 148 12.97 19.72 9.22
CA LEU A 148 13.55 18.83 8.20
C LEU A 148 12.53 17.80 7.68
N LEU A 149 11.79 17.16 8.57
CA LEU A 149 10.79 16.15 8.21
C LEU A 149 9.64 16.78 7.41
N THR A 150 9.19 17.98 7.81
CA THR A 150 8.21 18.77 7.05
C THR A 150 8.74 19.15 5.68
N GLU A 151 9.98 19.65 5.58
CA GLU A 151 10.60 19.99 4.29
C GLU A 151 10.67 18.78 3.36
N LEU A 152 11.12 17.63 3.88
CA LEU A 152 11.21 16.39 3.10
C LEU A 152 9.84 15.96 2.58
N ARG A 153 8.79 16.02 3.40
CA ARG A 153 7.40 15.72 2.99
C ARG A 153 6.93 16.67 1.89
N VAL A 154 7.19 17.97 2.04
CA VAL A 154 6.82 18.98 1.03
C VAL A 154 7.51 18.69 -0.29
N GLN A 155 8.79 18.31 -0.27
CA GLN A 155 9.53 17.95 -1.48
C GLN A 155 8.96 16.69 -2.15
N VAL A 156 8.58 15.67 -1.38
CA VAL A 156 7.91 14.47 -1.90
C VAL A 156 6.56 14.82 -2.55
N SER A 157 5.73 15.62 -1.89
CA SER A 157 4.45 16.09 -2.45
C SER A 157 4.65 16.94 -3.71
N ALA A 158 5.64 17.82 -3.73
CA ALA A 158 5.96 18.63 -4.91
C ALA A 158 6.43 17.77 -6.09
N ARG A 159 7.19 16.71 -5.83
CA ARG A 159 7.59 15.73 -6.84
C ARG A 159 6.38 14.99 -7.42
N GLN A 160 5.48 14.52 -6.57
CA GLN A 160 4.24 13.86 -6.97
C GLN A 160 3.38 14.79 -7.85
N ALA A 161 3.14 16.02 -7.40
CA ALA A 161 2.42 17.03 -8.19
C ALA A 161 3.15 17.39 -9.51
N GLY A 162 4.47 17.30 -9.56
CA GLY A 162 5.26 17.44 -10.78
C GLY A 162 5.03 16.29 -11.78
N LEU A 163 4.91 15.06 -11.30
CA LEU A 163 4.56 13.91 -12.13
C LEU A 163 3.14 14.03 -12.70
N ASP A 164 2.20 14.51 -11.88
CA ASP A 164 0.81 14.74 -12.28
C ASP A 164 0.71 15.79 -13.39
N ARG A 165 1.35 16.95 -13.21
CA ARG A 165 1.34 18.05 -14.19
C ARG A 165 1.99 17.67 -15.52
N ASN A 166 3.03 16.86 -15.47
CA ASN A 166 3.76 16.43 -16.67
C ASN A 166 3.11 15.23 -17.36
N GLY A 167 1.96 14.75 -16.86
CA GLY A 167 1.27 13.59 -17.43
C GLY A 167 2.16 12.35 -17.48
N VAL A 168 3.16 12.24 -16.59
CA VAL A 168 4.06 11.08 -16.56
C VAL A 168 3.22 9.88 -16.11
N PRO A 169 3.02 8.88 -16.99
CA PRO A 169 2.24 7.71 -16.63
C PRO A 169 2.93 7.03 -15.45
N ASP A 170 2.13 6.62 -14.47
CA ASP A 170 2.61 5.86 -13.34
C ASP A 170 2.96 4.45 -13.80
N ARG A 171 4.19 4.29 -14.31
CA ARG A 171 4.70 3.00 -14.82
C ARG A 171 4.69 1.91 -13.74
N ALA A 172 4.71 2.28 -12.46
CA ALA A 172 4.60 1.34 -11.34
C ALA A 172 3.15 0.91 -11.12
N ALA A 173 2.17 1.83 -11.20
CA ALA A 173 0.75 1.48 -11.26
C ALA A 173 0.39 0.70 -12.53
N GLU A 174 1.00 1.00 -13.68
CA GLU A 174 0.84 0.22 -14.93
C GLU A 174 1.36 -1.22 -14.75
N LYS A 175 2.50 -1.39 -14.06
CA LYS A 175 3.05 -2.71 -13.74
C LYS A 175 2.24 -3.43 -12.66
N ALA A 176 1.73 -2.74 -11.65
CA ALA A 176 0.82 -3.28 -10.64
C ALA A 176 -0.54 -3.68 -11.24
N ASN A 177 -1.08 -2.87 -12.17
CA ASN A 177 -2.28 -3.14 -12.96
C ASN A 177 -2.03 -4.17 -14.08
N SER A 178 -0.78 -4.62 -14.27
CA SER A 178 -0.44 -5.74 -15.16
C SER A 178 -0.34 -7.08 -14.43
N GLY A 179 -0.51 -7.08 -13.10
CA GLY A 179 -0.46 -8.28 -12.26
C GLY A 179 -1.55 -9.31 -12.60
N PRO A 180 -1.38 -10.60 -12.24
CA PRO A 180 -2.29 -11.66 -12.64
C PRO A 180 -3.75 -11.42 -12.23
N LEU A 181 -3.96 -10.72 -11.11
CA LEU A 181 -5.30 -10.38 -10.60
C LEU A 181 -5.92 -9.18 -11.31
N ALA A 182 -5.12 -8.21 -11.77
CA ALA A 182 -5.62 -7.01 -12.43
C ALA A 182 -6.24 -7.32 -13.80
N ARG A 183 -5.82 -8.42 -14.43
CA ARG A 183 -6.38 -8.95 -15.69
C ARG A 183 -7.72 -9.66 -15.50
N LEU A 184 -8.10 -9.96 -14.27
CA LEU A 184 -9.34 -10.65 -13.98
C LEU A 184 -10.51 -9.68 -13.99
N THR A 185 -11.67 -10.16 -14.41
CA THR A 185 -12.92 -9.43 -14.27
C THR A 185 -13.35 -9.38 -12.80
N VAL A 186 -14.23 -8.43 -12.45
CA VAL A 186 -14.80 -8.33 -11.10
C VAL A 186 -15.50 -9.63 -10.69
N ASP A 187 -16.16 -10.31 -11.62
CA ASP A 187 -16.81 -11.61 -11.38
C ASP A 187 -15.80 -12.72 -11.07
N GLU A 188 -14.67 -12.74 -11.77
CA GLU A 188 -13.58 -13.69 -11.50
C GLU A 188 -12.94 -13.44 -10.14
N LEU A 189 -12.73 -12.17 -9.77
CA LEU A 189 -12.25 -11.78 -8.45
C LEU A 189 -13.22 -12.23 -7.35
N ASN A 190 -14.52 -11.94 -7.52
CA ASN A 190 -15.57 -12.37 -6.60
C ASN A 190 -15.64 -13.90 -6.46
N ARG A 191 -15.49 -14.63 -7.58
CA ARG A 191 -15.42 -16.09 -7.57
C ARG A 191 -14.23 -16.59 -6.76
N ARG A 192 -13.05 -15.97 -6.92
CA ARG A 192 -11.86 -16.33 -6.15
C ARG A 192 -11.99 -16.04 -4.66
N VAL A 193 -12.62 -14.93 -4.27
CA VAL A 193 -12.91 -14.63 -2.85
C VAL A 193 -13.71 -15.77 -2.19
N ARG A 194 -14.67 -16.37 -2.92
CA ARG A 194 -15.47 -17.49 -2.41
C ARG A 194 -14.68 -18.81 -2.29
N GLN A 195 -13.65 -19.01 -3.12
CA GLN A 195 -12.91 -20.27 -3.22
C GLN A 195 -11.67 -20.32 -2.33
N VAL A 196 -10.98 -19.19 -2.17
CA VAL A 196 -9.71 -19.13 -1.45
C VAL A 196 -9.94 -19.14 0.06
N ARG A 197 -9.02 -19.80 0.78
CA ARG A 197 -8.99 -19.83 2.26
C ARG A 197 -7.71 -19.26 2.86
N ASP A 198 -6.80 -18.76 2.03
CA ASP A 198 -5.57 -18.12 2.45
C ASP A 198 -5.79 -16.62 2.76
N GLU A 199 -5.39 -16.20 3.96
CA GLU A 199 -5.59 -14.83 4.48
C GLU A 199 -4.85 -13.76 3.67
N LYS A 200 -3.61 -14.05 3.23
CA LYS A 200 -2.81 -13.10 2.44
C LYS A 200 -3.41 -12.90 1.04
N VAL A 201 -3.88 -13.99 0.42
CA VAL A 201 -4.54 -13.93 -0.88
C VAL A 201 -5.89 -13.21 -0.78
N LEU A 202 -6.70 -13.49 0.25
CA LEU A 202 -7.97 -12.79 0.48
C LEU A 202 -7.77 -11.28 0.69
N THR A 203 -6.75 -10.90 1.46
CA THR A 203 -6.37 -9.49 1.66
C THR A 203 -5.97 -8.82 0.34
N THR A 204 -5.27 -9.54 -0.53
CA THR A 204 -4.86 -9.02 -1.84
C THR A 204 -6.04 -8.89 -2.81
N LEU A 205 -6.95 -9.87 -2.81
CA LEU A 205 -8.20 -9.78 -3.58
C LEU A 205 -9.06 -8.61 -3.12
N GLY A 206 -9.12 -8.34 -1.81
CA GLY A 206 -9.83 -7.18 -1.26
C GLY A 206 -9.28 -5.85 -1.74
N ARG A 207 -7.95 -5.69 -1.73
CA ARG A 207 -7.29 -4.49 -2.27
C ARG A 207 -7.57 -4.29 -3.76
N GLU A 208 -7.57 -5.37 -4.53
CA GLU A 208 -7.86 -5.29 -5.97
C GLU A 208 -9.33 -4.94 -6.23
N LEU A 209 -10.27 -5.58 -5.53
CA LEU A 209 -11.70 -5.27 -5.63
C LEU A 209 -12.03 -3.83 -5.19
N ALA A 210 -11.34 -3.30 -4.18
CA ALA A 210 -11.56 -1.94 -3.71
C ALA A 210 -11.21 -0.86 -4.76
N ARG A 211 -10.40 -1.20 -5.75
CA ARG A 211 -10.04 -0.31 -6.87
C ARG A 211 -11.05 -0.35 -8.02
N ARG A 212 -12.02 -1.28 -7.97
CA ARG A 212 -13.00 -1.50 -9.04
C ARG A 212 -14.19 -0.58 -8.85
N GLU A 213 -14.62 0.06 -9.93
CA GLU A 213 -15.75 1.00 -9.89
C GLU A 213 -17.10 0.29 -10.02
N GLU A 214 -17.11 -0.94 -10.55
CA GLU A 214 -18.29 -1.70 -10.88
C GLU A 214 -19.08 -2.08 -9.61
N PRO A 215 -20.41 -1.87 -9.56
CA PRO A 215 -21.22 -2.18 -8.38
C PRO A 215 -21.12 -3.63 -7.89
N VAL A 216 -20.84 -4.55 -8.82
CA VAL A 216 -20.66 -5.98 -8.55
C VAL A 216 -19.45 -6.26 -7.63
N ALA A 217 -18.51 -5.32 -7.49
CA ALA A 217 -17.38 -5.44 -6.54
C ALA A 217 -17.84 -5.45 -5.07
N ALA A 218 -19.01 -4.88 -4.78
CA ALA A 218 -19.59 -4.88 -3.43
C ALA A 218 -19.78 -6.29 -2.86
N LEU A 219 -20.05 -7.28 -3.72
CA LEU A 219 -20.18 -8.68 -3.33
C LEU A 219 -18.91 -9.20 -2.65
N GLY A 220 -17.77 -9.11 -3.33
CA GLY A 220 -16.50 -9.62 -2.80
C GLY A 220 -16.02 -8.83 -1.59
N LEU A 221 -16.15 -7.50 -1.61
CA LEU A 221 -15.83 -6.64 -0.47
C LEU A 221 -16.71 -6.98 0.76
N GLY A 222 -18.00 -7.22 0.55
CA GLY A 222 -18.93 -7.65 1.59
C GLY A 222 -18.62 -9.03 2.17
N LEU A 223 -18.22 -9.97 1.31
CA LEU A 223 -17.78 -11.30 1.76
C LEU A 223 -16.50 -11.21 2.61
N LEU A 224 -15.55 -10.38 2.20
CA LEU A 224 -14.33 -10.14 2.97
C LEU A 224 -14.64 -9.45 4.31
N ALA A 225 -15.55 -8.48 4.32
CA ALA A 225 -16.06 -7.85 5.54
C ALA A 225 -16.85 -8.81 6.46
N SER A 226 -17.20 -10.00 5.97
CA SER A 226 -17.82 -11.09 6.73
C SER A 226 -16.86 -12.23 7.03
N SER A 227 -15.56 -12.06 6.75
CA SER A 227 -14.57 -13.14 6.87
C SER A 227 -14.47 -13.71 8.28
N VAL A 228 -14.19 -15.02 8.36
CA VAL A 228 -13.86 -15.70 9.62
C VAL A 228 -12.50 -15.24 10.17
N TYR A 229 -11.57 -14.87 9.29
CA TYR A 229 -10.26 -14.35 9.66
C TYR A 229 -10.37 -12.89 10.12
N PRO A 230 -9.95 -12.56 11.36
CA PRO A 230 -10.13 -11.21 11.92
C PRO A 230 -9.46 -10.10 11.11
N GLU A 231 -8.22 -10.28 10.65
CA GLU A 231 -7.50 -9.25 9.91
C GLU A 231 -8.11 -9.03 8.52
N VAL A 232 -8.44 -10.11 7.80
CA VAL A 232 -9.19 -10.03 6.53
C VAL A 232 -10.53 -9.31 6.73
N ARG A 233 -11.24 -9.62 7.82
CA ARG A 233 -12.52 -9.00 8.15
C ARG A 233 -12.36 -7.50 8.38
N GLN A 234 -11.40 -7.10 9.19
CA GLN A 234 -11.13 -5.69 9.46
C GLN A 234 -10.73 -4.94 8.18
N ALA A 235 -9.81 -5.51 7.40
CA ALA A 235 -9.37 -4.93 6.12
C ALA A 235 -10.53 -4.84 5.11
N GLY A 236 -11.35 -5.88 5.01
CA GLY A 236 -12.53 -5.94 4.15
C GLY A 236 -13.60 -4.92 4.54
N SER A 237 -13.90 -4.78 5.84
CA SER A 237 -14.85 -3.77 6.33
C SER A 237 -14.37 -2.35 6.04
N LYS A 238 -13.07 -2.08 6.24
CA LYS A 238 -12.47 -0.78 5.90
C LYS A 238 -12.59 -0.51 4.40
N ALA A 239 -12.16 -1.46 3.57
CA ALA A 239 -12.19 -1.32 2.11
C ALA A 239 -13.62 -1.14 1.58
N LEU A 240 -14.60 -1.89 2.10
CA LEU A 240 -16.02 -1.71 1.76
C LEU A 240 -16.52 -0.31 2.12
N THR A 241 -16.16 0.19 3.31
CA THR A 241 -16.58 1.52 3.77
C THR A 241 -16.02 2.63 2.87
N GLU A 242 -14.73 2.55 2.54
CA GLU A 242 -14.08 3.49 1.62
C GLU A 242 -14.67 3.41 0.21
N TRP A 243 -14.93 2.20 -0.28
CA TRP A 243 -15.54 1.97 -1.59
C TRP A 243 -16.98 2.52 -1.66
N LEU A 244 -17.76 2.39 -0.59
CA LEU A 244 -19.12 2.96 -0.48
C LEU A 244 -19.10 4.48 -0.35
N ALA A 245 -18.04 5.07 0.22
CA ALA A 245 -17.93 6.51 0.39
C ALA A 245 -17.95 7.26 -0.95
N GLY A 246 -17.43 6.64 -2.01
CA GLY A 246 -17.42 7.15 -3.39
C GLY A 246 -18.71 6.94 -4.18
N ARG A 247 -19.73 6.28 -3.62
CA ARG A 247 -21.00 5.99 -4.31
C ARG A 247 -22.01 7.10 -4.15
N LYS A 248 -22.86 7.25 -5.16
CA LYS A 248 -23.97 8.22 -5.19
C LYS A 248 -25.26 7.58 -4.66
N GLY A 249 -26.20 8.44 -4.25
CA GLY A 249 -27.47 8.01 -3.66
C GLY A 249 -28.24 6.92 -4.42
N PRO A 250 -28.43 7.01 -5.76
CA PRO A 250 -29.11 5.95 -6.53
C PRO A 250 -28.39 4.59 -6.49
N GLU A 251 -27.05 4.58 -6.53
CA GLU A 251 -26.26 3.36 -6.41
C GLU A 251 -26.39 2.76 -5.02
N LEU A 252 -26.29 3.60 -3.98
CA LEU A 252 -26.44 3.18 -2.59
C LEU A 252 -27.83 2.60 -2.32
N ARG A 253 -28.88 3.20 -2.88
CA ARG A 253 -30.26 2.70 -2.76
C ARG A 253 -30.40 1.30 -3.33
N THR A 254 -29.76 1.03 -4.47
CA THR A 254 -29.74 -0.32 -5.06
C THR A 254 -29.07 -1.32 -4.11
N LEU A 255 -28.00 -0.90 -3.41
CA LEU A 255 -27.26 -1.73 -2.48
C LEU A 255 -27.99 -2.01 -1.16
N LEU A 256 -29.07 -1.28 -0.84
CA LEU A 256 -29.94 -1.61 0.31
C LEU A 256 -30.61 -2.97 0.18
N GLY A 257 -30.82 -3.46 -1.05
CA GLY A 257 -31.39 -4.79 -1.34
C GLY A 257 -30.33 -5.89 -1.51
N HIS A 258 -29.05 -5.61 -1.25
CA HIS A 258 -27.96 -6.54 -1.55
C HIS A 258 -28.02 -7.81 -0.68
N GLU A 259 -27.63 -8.97 -1.23
CA GLU A 259 -27.69 -10.25 -0.50
C GLU A 259 -26.76 -10.28 0.75
N ILE A 260 -25.61 -9.61 0.66
CA ILE A 260 -24.60 -9.55 1.73
C ILE A 260 -24.92 -8.46 2.75
N ALA A 261 -25.05 -8.86 4.02
CA ALA A 261 -25.45 -7.98 5.12
C ALA A 261 -24.53 -6.76 5.35
N PRO A 262 -23.18 -6.89 5.39
CA PRO A 262 -22.31 -5.72 5.48
C PRO A 262 -22.50 -4.68 4.37
N VAL A 263 -22.87 -5.11 3.16
CA VAL A 263 -23.13 -4.20 2.03
C VAL A 263 -24.39 -3.39 2.30
N ARG A 264 -25.49 -4.05 2.70
CA ARG A 264 -26.74 -3.35 3.09
C ARG A 264 -26.51 -2.38 4.23
N GLN A 265 -25.83 -2.82 5.28
CA GLN A 265 -25.50 -2.00 6.44
C GLN A 265 -24.68 -0.77 6.05
N GLY A 266 -23.58 -0.95 5.32
CA GLY A 266 -22.73 0.16 4.90
C GLY A 266 -23.45 1.15 3.98
N ALA A 267 -24.25 0.64 3.03
CA ALA A 267 -25.02 1.49 2.12
C ALA A 267 -26.06 2.33 2.87
N ALA A 268 -26.77 1.73 3.83
CA ALA A 268 -27.74 2.44 4.67
C ALA A 268 -27.08 3.51 5.54
N VAL A 269 -25.99 3.18 6.23
CA VAL A 269 -25.22 4.17 7.02
C VAL A 269 -24.75 5.33 6.14
N ARG A 270 -24.29 5.04 4.93
CA ARG A 270 -23.83 6.08 3.99
C ARG A 270 -24.97 6.99 3.51
N LEU A 271 -26.14 6.43 3.20
CA LEU A 271 -27.33 7.20 2.83
C LEU A 271 -27.85 8.05 3.99
N LEU A 272 -27.92 7.50 5.20
CA LEU A 272 -28.30 8.28 6.37
C LEU A 272 -27.32 9.44 6.61
N ALA A 273 -26.03 9.23 6.37
CA ALA A 273 -25.03 10.28 6.51
C ALA A 273 -25.13 11.39 5.45
N SER A 274 -25.74 11.15 4.27
CA SER A 274 -25.93 12.22 3.26
C SER A 274 -27.04 13.19 3.62
N ARG A 275 -28.00 12.79 4.49
CA ARG A 275 -29.16 13.58 4.90
C ARG A 275 -30.02 14.10 3.74
N ASP A 276 -29.99 13.40 2.62
CA ASP A 276 -30.87 13.70 1.49
C ASP A 276 -32.24 13.01 1.66
N SER A 277 -33.17 13.29 0.74
CA SER A 277 -34.49 12.66 0.73
C SER A 277 -34.44 11.14 0.49
N GLN A 278 -33.33 10.61 -0.04
CA GLN A 278 -33.14 9.17 -0.28
C GLN A 278 -32.74 8.42 1.00
N ALA A 279 -32.31 9.13 2.06
CA ALA A 279 -32.03 8.56 3.36
C ALA A 279 -33.23 7.83 3.99
N LEU A 280 -34.47 8.21 3.63
CA LEU A 280 -35.68 7.53 4.09
C LEU A 280 -35.73 6.05 3.66
N ASP A 281 -35.18 5.71 2.49
CA ASP A 281 -35.13 4.32 2.01
C ASP A 281 -34.29 3.43 2.93
N ALA A 282 -33.26 4.01 3.59
CA ALA A 282 -32.38 3.29 4.50
C ALA A 282 -33.03 2.97 5.86
N LEU A 283 -34.03 3.75 6.29
CA LEU A 283 -34.72 3.54 7.57
C LEU A 283 -35.44 2.20 7.64
N VAL A 284 -35.93 1.69 6.50
CA VAL A 284 -36.59 0.37 6.40
C VAL A 284 -35.67 -0.75 6.91
N LEU A 285 -34.34 -0.59 6.85
CA LEU A 285 -33.39 -1.57 7.37
C LEU A 285 -33.33 -1.66 8.91
N LEU A 286 -34.05 -0.80 9.65
CA LEU A 286 -34.35 -1.05 11.06
C LEU A 286 -35.16 -2.34 11.27
N LYS A 287 -35.78 -2.87 10.21
CA LYS A 287 -36.50 -4.14 10.18
C LYS A 287 -35.72 -5.25 9.45
N ASP A 288 -34.45 -5.04 9.14
CA ASP A 288 -33.65 -6.06 8.43
C ASP A 288 -33.61 -7.36 9.24
N ALA A 289 -33.70 -8.50 8.57
CA ALA A 289 -33.62 -9.81 9.24
C ALA A 289 -32.32 -10.00 10.03
N VAL A 290 -31.23 -9.37 9.57
CA VAL A 290 -29.90 -9.49 10.17
C VAL A 290 -29.67 -8.43 11.23
N ALA A 291 -29.44 -8.87 12.48
CA ALA A 291 -29.29 -7.99 13.63
C ALA A 291 -28.11 -7.00 13.53
N SER A 292 -27.02 -7.35 12.83
CA SER A 292 -25.90 -6.42 12.62
C SER A 292 -26.29 -5.24 11.72
N VAL A 293 -27.15 -5.48 10.72
CA VAL A 293 -27.67 -4.42 9.84
C VAL A 293 -28.52 -3.46 10.66
N ARG A 294 -29.50 -3.98 11.41
CA ARG A 294 -30.36 -3.17 12.28
C ARG A 294 -29.53 -2.31 13.26
N ARG A 295 -28.57 -2.93 13.96
CA ARG A 295 -27.69 -2.23 14.90
C ARG A 295 -26.83 -1.16 14.22
N GLY A 296 -26.31 -1.40 13.02
CA GLY A 296 -25.53 -0.41 12.29
C GLY A 296 -26.35 0.83 11.90
N VAL A 297 -27.57 0.61 11.44
CA VAL A 297 -28.52 1.68 11.08
C VAL A 297 -28.96 2.46 12.32
N HIS A 298 -29.34 1.74 13.39
CA HIS A 298 -29.70 2.35 14.67
C HIS A 298 -28.56 3.19 15.27
N ALA A 299 -27.33 2.67 15.29
CA ALA A 299 -26.18 3.40 15.81
C ALA A 299 -25.93 4.72 15.06
N GLU A 300 -26.10 4.73 13.74
CA GLU A 300 -25.97 5.95 12.94
C GLU A 300 -27.08 6.95 13.25
N LEU A 301 -28.32 6.49 13.44
CA LEU A 301 -29.44 7.35 13.84
C LEU A 301 -29.24 7.96 15.23
N VAL A 302 -28.83 7.17 16.21
CA VAL A 302 -28.49 7.64 17.56
C VAL A 302 -27.35 8.68 17.50
N ARG A 303 -26.32 8.41 16.70
CA ARG A 303 -25.20 9.35 16.50
C ARG A 303 -25.68 10.69 15.95
N GLN A 304 -26.64 10.69 15.02
CA GLN A 304 -27.19 11.91 14.44
C GLN A 304 -28.18 12.65 15.34
N ALA A 305 -28.99 11.91 16.10
CA ALA A 305 -29.99 12.48 17.01
C ALA A 305 -29.40 12.93 18.36
N GLY A 306 -28.26 12.36 18.76
CA GLY A 306 -27.64 12.58 20.07
C GLY A 306 -28.38 11.90 21.24
N LYS A 307 -29.43 11.12 20.96
CA LYS A 307 -30.20 10.35 21.92
C LYS A 307 -30.80 9.11 21.26
N ASP A 308 -31.06 8.09 22.05
CA ASP A 308 -31.78 6.90 21.60
C ASP A 308 -33.29 7.12 21.72
N LEU A 309 -34.01 6.90 20.62
CA LEU A 309 -35.47 7.04 20.54
C LEU A 309 -36.18 5.68 20.64
N ALA A 310 -35.53 4.64 20.11
CA ALA A 310 -35.98 3.25 20.14
C ALA A 310 -34.93 2.35 19.49
N ASP A 311 -34.51 1.30 20.22
CA ASP A 311 -33.65 0.24 19.71
C ASP A 311 -34.49 -0.87 19.07
N PRO A 312 -34.33 -1.19 17.77
CA PRO A 312 -35.02 -2.30 17.10
C PRO A 312 -34.57 -3.70 17.59
N GLY A 313 -33.62 -3.78 18.52
CA GLY A 313 -33.17 -5.00 19.21
C GLY A 313 -33.69 -5.16 20.64
N ASP A 314 -34.38 -4.17 21.20
CA ASP A 314 -34.95 -4.23 22.55
C ASP A 314 -36.20 -5.12 22.59
N GLN A 315 -36.38 -5.91 23.65
CA GLN A 315 -37.58 -6.73 23.83
C GLN A 315 -38.83 -5.89 24.11
N ALA A 316 -38.65 -4.68 24.64
CA ALA A 316 -39.76 -3.80 25.00
C ALA A 316 -40.32 -3.00 23.82
N THR A 317 -39.59 -2.90 22.70
CA THR A 317 -40.01 -2.11 21.53
C THR A 317 -39.98 -2.97 20.28
N SER A 318 -41.12 -3.09 19.59
CA SER A 318 -41.16 -3.81 18.31
C SER A 318 -40.35 -3.07 17.24
N GLN A 319 -39.90 -3.79 16.21
CA GLN A 319 -39.17 -3.17 15.09
C GLN A 319 -40.04 -2.16 14.33
N GLU A 320 -41.35 -2.41 14.25
CA GLU A 320 -42.35 -1.50 13.71
C GLU A 320 -42.45 -0.20 14.50
N GLU A 321 -42.52 -0.27 15.83
CA GLU A 321 -42.57 0.92 16.69
C GLU A 321 -41.25 1.69 16.64
N ALA A 322 -40.11 0.99 16.62
CA ALA A 322 -38.81 1.63 16.46
C ALA A 322 -38.73 2.39 15.13
N LEU A 323 -39.13 1.76 14.03
CA LEU A 323 -39.19 2.40 12.71
C LEU A 323 -40.10 3.64 12.71
N ALA A 324 -41.30 3.54 13.29
CA ALA A 324 -42.24 4.66 13.34
C ALA A 324 -41.64 5.87 14.06
N ARG A 325 -41.02 5.66 15.24
CA ARG A 325 -40.38 6.74 16.01
C ARG A 325 -39.21 7.39 15.27
N TRP A 326 -38.41 6.59 14.56
CA TRP A 326 -37.30 7.11 13.78
C TRP A 326 -37.76 7.86 12.53
N LEU A 327 -38.85 7.41 11.88
CA LEU A 327 -39.48 8.14 10.78
C LEU A 327 -40.02 9.50 11.24
N ASP A 328 -40.77 9.53 12.35
CA ASP A 328 -41.30 10.78 12.91
C ASP A 328 -40.19 11.77 13.24
N TRP A 329 -39.10 11.28 13.84
CA TRP A 329 -37.94 12.12 14.13
C TRP A 329 -37.26 12.63 12.86
N TRP A 330 -37.08 11.79 11.85
CA TRP A 330 -36.43 12.16 10.59
C TRP A 330 -37.24 13.23 9.84
N SER A 331 -38.56 13.05 9.75
CA SER A 331 -39.48 14.01 9.11
C SER A 331 -39.56 15.35 9.83
N ALA A 332 -39.23 15.40 11.12
CA ALA A 332 -39.15 16.64 11.89
C ALA A 332 -37.82 17.41 11.72
N GLN A 333 -36.84 16.85 11.00
CA GLN A 333 -35.56 17.53 10.76
C GLN A 333 -35.71 18.58 9.64
N PRO A 334 -35.09 19.77 9.77
CA PRO A 334 -35.04 20.72 8.68
C PRO A 334 -34.26 20.14 7.50
N GLU A 335 -34.82 20.22 6.28
CA GLU A 335 -34.08 19.90 5.05
C GLU A 335 -32.82 20.77 4.99
N LYS A 336 -31.68 20.15 4.67
CA LYS A 336 -30.38 20.82 4.57
C LYS A 336 -30.03 21.17 3.13
#